data_AF-A0A679HTU0-F1
#
_entry.id   AF-A0A679HTU0-F1
#
_cell.length_a   1.000
_cell.length_b   1.000
_cell.length_c   1.000
_cell.angle_alpha   90.00
_cell.angle_beta   90.00
_cell.angle_gamma   90.00
#
_symmetry.space_group_name_H-M   'P 1'
#
loop_
_entity.id
_entity.type
_entity.pdbx_description
1 polymer ?
#
loop_
_entity_poly.entity_id
_entity_poly.type
_entity_poly.pdbx_seq_one_letter_code
_entity_poly.pdbx_strand_id
1 'polypeptide(L)'
;MPSCSNLDIVKLAIDALTPILVLILGIRVNTSLKKSERSTDLRSEIYKTIGVDLNDIYCYLSFVGGWKELTPIDVITRKRSVDRAIFTYRPFFSEELFTTYQKFMHESFKPFGGPGTDACIRSDVESPKGDRRSHGLKTWDPAWENRFTKEQNHKAQEEAYAKFLKQLARDLKI
;
A
#
# COMPACT_ATOMS: atom_id res chain seq x y z
N MET A 1 5.42 -27.09 69.61
CA MET A 1 5.61 -26.21 68.45
C MET A 1 4.97 -26.87 67.23
N PRO A 2 3.98 -26.25 66.59
CA PRO A 2 3.79 -26.47 65.17
C PRO A 2 3.72 -25.14 64.40
N SER A 3 4.61 -25.05 63.43
CA SER A 3 4.73 -24.04 62.39
C SER A 3 3.70 -24.29 61.28
N CYS A 4 2.54 -23.62 61.26
CA CYS A 4 1.57 -23.83 60.16
C CYS A 4 0.79 -22.60 59.65
N SER A 5 0.98 -21.36 60.14
CA SER A 5 0.20 -20.23 59.57
C SER A 5 0.71 -19.77 58.20
N ASN A 6 2.03 -19.80 57.98
CA ASN A 6 2.63 -19.20 56.79
C ASN A 6 2.47 -20.06 55.51
N LEU A 7 2.36 -21.39 55.62
CA LEU A 7 2.23 -22.28 54.45
C LEU A 7 0.85 -22.21 53.80
N ASP A 8 -0.21 -22.15 54.61
CA ASP A 8 -1.59 -22.09 54.11
C ASP A 8 -1.91 -20.72 53.51
N ILE A 9 -1.36 -19.64 54.09
CA ILE A 9 -1.45 -18.28 53.53
C ILE A 9 -0.74 -18.21 52.16
N VAL A 10 0.42 -18.85 52.02
CA VAL A 10 1.17 -18.90 50.74
C VAL A 10 0.41 -19.70 49.69
N LYS A 11 -0.18 -20.85 50.03
CA LYS A 11 -1.00 -21.63 49.10
C LYS A 11 -2.23 -20.86 48.62
N LEU A 12 -2.95 -20.22 49.54
CA LEU A 12 -4.12 -19.40 49.21
C LEU A 12 -3.74 -18.23 48.29
N ALA A 13 -2.58 -17.61 48.53
CA ALA A 13 -2.06 -16.55 47.67
C ALA A 13 -1.74 -17.06 46.25
N ILE A 14 -1.12 -18.23 46.12
CA ILE A 14 -0.79 -18.85 44.83
C ILE A 14 -2.06 -19.25 44.05
N ASP A 15 -3.05 -19.82 44.75
CA ASP A 15 -4.33 -20.23 44.15
C ASP A 15 -5.17 -19.03 43.69
N ALA A 16 -5.02 -17.86 44.32
CA ALA A 16 -5.62 -16.61 43.86
C ALA A 16 -4.81 -15.93 42.74
N LEU A 17 -3.48 -16.01 42.78
CA LEU A 17 -2.58 -15.38 41.79
C LEU A 17 -2.73 -15.99 40.40
N THR A 18 -2.89 -17.30 40.31
CA THR A 18 -3.00 -18.02 39.04
C THR A 18 -4.19 -17.56 38.20
N PRO A 19 -5.44 -17.54 38.69
CA PRO A 19 -6.58 -17.06 37.92
C PRO A 19 -6.50 -15.55 37.61
N ILE A 20 -5.92 -14.73 38.51
CA ILE A 20 -5.72 -13.29 38.27
C ILE A 20 -4.72 -13.06 37.12
N LEU A 21 -3.61 -13.80 37.09
CA LEU A 21 -2.61 -13.69 36.02
C LEU A 21 -3.21 -14.11 34.67
N VAL A 22 -3.94 -15.22 34.63
CA VAL A 22 -4.65 -15.68 33.43
C VAL A 22 -5.66 -14.63 32.95
N LEU A 23 -6.40 -14.00 33.86
CA LEU A 23 -7.34 -12.92 33.52
C LEU A 23 -6.63 -11.71 32.92
N ILE A 24 -5.53 -11.24 33.53
CA ILE A 24 -4.75 -10.10 33.03
C ILE A 24 -4.18 -10.40 31.64
N LEU A 25 -3.59 -11.58 31.45
CA LEU A 25 -3.07 -12.02 30.15
C LEU A 25 -4.20 -12.11 29.12
N GLY A 26 -5.35 -12.68 29.49
CA GLY A 26 -6.54 -12.75 28.63
C GLY A 26 -7.02 -11.37 28.18
N ILE A 27 -7.11 -10.40 29.09
CA ILE A 27 -7.51 -9.02 28.77
C ILE A 27 -6.48 -8.35 27.86
N ARG A 28 -5.18 -8.47 28.15
CA ARG A 28 -4.12 -7.87 27.32
C ARG A 28 -4.06 -8.47 25.92
N VAL A 29 -4.15 -9.80 25.80
CA VAL A 29 -4.18 -10.49 24.51
C VAL A 29 -5.43 -10.07 23.72
N ASN A 30 -6.61 -10.12 24.33
CA ASN A 30 -7.87 -9.75 23.67
C ASN A 30 -7.90 -8.29 23.20
N THR A 31 -7.41 -7.35 24.01
CA THR A 31 -7.34 -5.94 23.62
C THR A 31 -6.31 -5.66 22.53
N SER A 32 -5.18 -6.37 22.52
CA SER A 32 -4.17 -6.28 21.45
C SER A 32 -4.71 -6.84 20.13
N LEU A 33 -5.36 -8.01 20.17
CA LEU A 33 -5.99 -8.64 19.00
C LEU A 33 -7.05 -7.72 18.38
N LYS A 34 -8.00 -7.22 19.18
CA LYS A 34 -9.06 -6.31 18.69
C LYS A 34 -8.53 -5.03 18.05
N LYS A 35 -7.46 -4.45 18.63
CA LYS A 35 -6.80 -3.26 18.04
C LYS A 35 -6.11 -3.59 16.73
N SER A 36 -5.45 -4.74 16.67
CA SER A 36 -4.78 -5.20 15.47
C SER A 36 -5.77 -5.51 14.35
N GLU A 37 -6.85 -6.23 14.64
CA GLU A 37 -7.90 -6.61 13.68
C GLU A 37 -8.57 -5.37 13.09
N ARG A 38 -8.98 -4.43 13.93
CA ARG A 38 -9.56 -3.16 13.47
C ARG A 38 -8.62 -2.37 12.55
N SER A 39 -7.31 -2.45 12.81
CA SER A 39 -6.31 -1.78 11.99
C SER A 39 -6.08 -2.48 10.64
N THR A 40 -6.15 -3.81 10.60
CA THR A 40 -6.06 -4.58 9.33
C THR A 40 -7.31 -4.43 8.49
N ASP A 41 -8.49 -4.42 9.12
CA ASP A 41 -9.78 -4.25 8.43
C ASP A 41 -9.82 -2.90 7.73
N LEU A 42 -9.46 -1.82 8.43
CA LEU A 42 -9.45 -0.48 7.85
C LEU A 42 -8.44 -0.36 6.70
N ARG A 43 -7.24 -0.95 6.83
CA ARG A 43 -6.27 -0.99 5.72
C ARG A 43 -6.82 -1.73 4.51
N SER A 44 -7.51 -2.85 4.73
CA SER A 44 -8.15 -3.64 3.68
C SER A 44 -9.24 -2.83 3.00
N GLU A 45 -10.11 -2.16 3.75
CA GLU A 45 -11.14 -1.28 3.20
C GLU A 45 -10.55 -0.14 2.38
N ILE A 46 -9.50 0.53 2.87
CA ILE A 46 -8.83 1.56 2.09
C ILE A 46 -8.24 0.95 0.81
N TYR A 47 -7.58 -0.20 0.88
CA TYR A 47 -7.01 -0.84 -0.30
C TYR A 47 -8.08 -1.22 -1.33
N LYS A 48 -9.27 -1.70 -0.92
CA LYS A 48 -10.37 -1.97 -1.85
C LYS A 48 -10.77 -0.74 -2.67
N THR A 49 -10.61 0.47 -2.12
CA THR A 49 -10.91 1.71 -2.85
C THR A 49 -9.86 2.10 -3.88
N ILE A 50 -8.59 1.73 -3.68
CA ILE A 50 -7.46 2.22 -4.50
C ILE A 50 -6.69 1.12 -5.25
N GLY A 51 -6.97 -0.15 -4.97
CA GLY A 51 -6.20 -1.28 -5.50
C GLY A 51 -6.30 -1.40 -7.02
N VAL A 52 -7.49 -1.14 -7.58
CA VAL A 52 -7.70 -1.10 -9.03
C VAL A 52 -6.87 0.02 -9.67
N ASP A 53 -6.94 1.24 -9.14
CA ASP A 53 -6.17 2.38 -9.65
C ASP A 53 -4.66 2.14 -9.60
N LEU A 54 -4.16 1.56 -8.49
CA LEU A 54 -2.75 1.18 -8.33
C LEU A 54 -2.31 0.15 -9.37
N ASN A 55 -3.11 -0.89 -9.57
CA ASN A 55 -2.81 -1.93 -10.54
C ASN A 55 -2.84 -1.38 -11.98
N ASP A 56 -3.83 -0.55 -12.31
CA ASP A 56 -3.96 0.07 -13.62
C ASP A 56 -2.75 0.95 -13.96
N ILE A 57 -2.22 1.71 -12.99
CA ILE A 57 -0.97 2.47 -13.16
C ILE A 57 0.17 1.52 -13.54
N TYR A 58 0.36 0.44 -12.78
CA TYR A 58 1.44 -0.52 -13.07
C TYR A 58 1.25 -1.22 -14.43
N CYS A 59 0.05 -1.70 -14.73
CA CYS A 59 -0.32 -2.32 -16.00
C CYS A 59 -0.01 -1.40 -17.18
N TYR A 60 -0.33 -0.11 -17.04
CA TYR A 60 -0.03 0.89 -18.06
C TYR A 60 1.47 1.10 -18.29
N LEU A 61 2.26 1.15 -17.22
CA LEU A 61 3.72 1.31 -17.32
C LEU A 61 4.41 0.09 -17.95
N SER A 62 3.88 -1.10 -17.68
CA SER A 62 4.47 -2.39 -18.07
C SER A 62 3.92 -2.97 -19.38
N PHE A 63 2.91 -2.33 -19.98
CA PHE A 63 2.21 -2.78 -21.17
C PHE A 63 1.57 -4.17 -21.00
N VAL A 64 0.96 -4.44 -19.84
CA VAL A 64 0.24 -5.69 -19.54
C VAL A 64 -1.18 -5.43 -19.05
N GLY A 65 -2.02 -6.47 -19.03
CA GLY A 65 -3.43 -6.33 -18.62
C GLY A 65 -4.22 -5.38 -19.53
N GLY A 66 -5.14 -4.63 -18.94
CA GLY A 66 -6.04 -3.68 -19.64
C GLY A 66 -5.39 -2.36 -20.08
N TRP A 67 -4.06 -2.30 -20.26
CA TRP A 67 -3.37 -1.03 -20.51
C TRP A 67 -3.88 -0.27 -21.75
N LYS A 68 -4.37 -0.99 -22.76
CA LYS A 68 -4.88 -0.42 -24.03
C LYS A 68 -6.17 0.38 -23.85
N GLU A 69 -6.88 0.17 -22.74
CA GLU A 69 -8.12 0.89 -22.39
C GLU A 69 -7.84 2.26 -21.77
N LEU A 70 -6.61 2.51 -21.36
CA LEU A 70 -6.19 3.69 -20.61
C LEU A 70 -5.46 4.69 -21.50
N THR A 71 -5.68 5.97 -21.20
CA THR A 71 -4.88 7.10 -21.72
C THR A 71 -3.89 7.59 -20.66
N PRO A 72 -2.89 8.41 -21.02
CA PRO A 72 -2.03 9.05 -20.03
C PRO A 72 -2.81 9.90 -19.01
N ILE A 73 -3.91 10.53 -19.45
CA ILE A 73 -4.77 11.34 -18.58
C ILE A 73 -5.50 10.47 -17.56
N ASP A 74 -5.98 9.31 -17.99
CA ASP A 74 -6.60 8.31 -17.11
C ASP A 74 -5.63 7.85 -16.01
N VAL A 75 -4.36 7.64 -16.38
CA VAL A 75 -3.31 7.18 -15.46
C VAL A 75 -2.89 8.28 -14.48
N ILE A 76 -2.77 9.53 -14.93
CA ILE A 76 -2.52 10.68 -14.05
C ILE A 76 -3.70 10.89 -13.08
N THR A 77 -4.93 10.67 -13.54
CA THR A 77 -6.12 10.77 -12.70
C THR A 77 -6.14 9.68 -11.62
N ARG A 78 -5.82 8.44 -11.98
CA ARG A 78 -5.63 7.34 -11.01
C ARG A 78 -4.55 7.65 -10.00
N LYS A 79 -3.39 8.16 -10.43
CA LYS A 79 -2.33 8.60 -9.51
C LYS A 79 -2.86 9.58 -8.46
N ARG A 80 -3.62 10.60 -8.88
CA ARG A 80 -4.20 11.59 -7.95
C ARG A 80 -5.22 10.97 -6.99
N SER A 81 -6.03 10.03 -7.47
CA SER A 81 -6.97 9.26 -6.65
C SER A 81 -6.24 8.49 -5.54
N VAL A 82 -5.21 7.72 -5.94
CA VAL A 82 -4.38 6.94 -5.02
C VAL A 82 -3.62 7.83 -4.05
N ASP A 83 -2.95 8.88 -4.53
CA ASP A 83 -2.24 9.85 -3.67
C ASP A 83 -3.19 10.42 -2.62
N ARG A 84 -4.38 10.88 -3.03
CA ARG A 84 -5.37 11.44 -2.09
C ARG A 84 -5.70 10.45 -0.98
N ALA A 85 -5.98 9.19 -1.32
CA ALA A 85 -6.29 8.17 -0.31
C ALA A 85 -5.09 7.87 0.59
N ILE A 86 -3.91 7.63 0.01
CA ILE A 86 -2.70 7.27 0.76
C ILE A 86 -2.30 8.37 1.75
N PHE A 87 -2.37 9.63 1.34
CA PHE A 87 -2.06 10.76 2.22
C PHE A 87 -3.17 11.04 3.24
N THR A 88 -4.45 10.89 2.88
CA THR A 88 -5.58 11.05 3.81
C THR A 88 -5.53 10.02 4.94
N TYR A 89 -5.27 8.78 4.59
CA TYR A 89 -5.25 7.66 5.54
C TYR A 89 -3.84 7.32 6.04
N ARG A 90 -2.88 8.23 5.88
CA ARG A 90 -1.48 8.03 6.26
C ARG A 90 -1.27 7.46 7.67
N PRO A 91 -2.01 7.90 8.71
CA PRO A 91 -1.84 7.36 10.07
C PRO A 91 -2.15 5.87 10.20
N PHE A 92 -2.84 5.28 9.23
CA PHE A 92 -3.20 3.86 9.26
C PHE A 92 -2.16 2.96 8.59
N PHE A 93 -1.25 3.50 7.78
CA PHE A 93 -0.22 2.70 7.10
C PHE A 93 1.07 2.64 7.93
N SER A 94 1.79 1.53 7.82
CA SER A 94 3.15 1.48 8.35
C SER A 94 4.06 2.45 7.60
N GLU A 95 5.12 2.89 8.26
CA GLU A 95 6.17 3.71 7.64
C GLU A 95 6.81 3.01 6.43
N GLU A 96 6.99 1.68 6.52
CA GLU A 96 7.58 0.88 5.44
C GLU A 96 6.63 0.79 4.22
N LEU A 97 5.33 0.60 4.44
CA LEU A 97 4.35 0.60 3.36
C LEU A 97 4.30 1.95 2.65
N PHE A 98 4.29 3.04 3.41
CA PHE A 98 4.30 4.37 2.83
C PHE A 98 5.60 4.67 2.06
N THR A 99 6.75 4.23 2.58
CA THR A 99 8.04 4.41 1.92
C THR A 99 8.10 3.65 0.59
N THR A 100 7.65 2.39 0.59
CA THR A 100 7.62 1.58 -0.65
C THR A 100 6.62 2.12 -1.66
N TYR A 101 5.47 2.63 -1.21
CA TYR A 101 4.52 3.37 -2.05
C TYR A 101 5.16 4.61 -2.70
N GLN A 102 5.81 5.47 -1.90
CA GLN A 102 6.45 6.68 -2.41
C GLN A 102 7.54 6.34 -3.42
N LYS A 103 8.29 5.26 -3.18
CA LYS A 103 9.29 4.77 -4.13
C LYS A 103 8.64 4.34 -5.45
N PHE A 104 7.56 3.58 -5.42
CA PHE A 104 6.82 3.22 -6.63
C PHE A 104 6.32 4.44 -7.39
N MET A 105 5.71 5.41 -6.70
CA MET A 105 5.25 6.65 -7.34
C MET A 105 6.39 7.50 -7.91
N HIS A 106 7.55 7.52 -7.25
CA HIS A 106 8.73 8.22 -7.74
C HIS A 106 9.30 7.58 -9.02
N GLU A 107 9.35 6.24 -9.07
CA GLU A 107 9.79 5.51 -10.27
C GLU A 107 8.77 5.55 -11.40
N SER A 108 7.49 5.77 -11.09
CA SER A 108 6.40 5.84 -12.05
C SER A 108 6.18 7.24 -12.61
N PHE A 109 6.46 8.28 -11.80
CA PHE A 109 6.13 9.65 -12.13
C PHE A 109 7.24 10.63 -11.77
N LYS A 110 7.46 11.59 -12.67
CA LYS A 110 8.33 12.74 -12.45
C LYS A 110 7.47 13.96 -12.14
N PRO A 111 7.69 14.67 -11.04
CA PRO A 111 7.06 15.96 -10.82
C PRO A 111 7.40 16.89 -11.99
N PHE A 112 6.39 17.52 -12.59
CA PHE A 112 6.66 18.50 -13.64
C PHE A 112 6.87 19.87 -13.02
N GLY A 113 7.94 20.55 -13.46
CA GLY A 113 8.06 22.00 -13.66
C GLY A 113 7.81 23.02 -12.54
N GLY A 114 7.01 22.73 -11.50
CA GLY A 114 6.65 23.68 -10.45
C GLY A 114 5.22 23.50 -9.92
N PRO A 115 4.75 24.41 -9.05
CA PRO A 115 3.40 24.37 -8.51
C PRO A 115 2.32 24.43 -9.59
N GLY A 116 1.30 23.57 -9.50
CA GLY A 116 0.12 23.60 -10.37
C GLY A 116 0.22 22.79 -11.66
N THR A 117 1.35 22.12 -11.93
CA THR A 117 1.51 21.29 -13.13
C THR A 117 1.47 19.80 -12.86
N ASP A 118 0.91 19.05 -13.82
CA ASP A 118 0.71 17.62 -13.72
C ASP A 118 2.01 16.84 -13.81
N ALA A 119 2.12 15.75 -13.04
CA ALA A 119 3.26 14.86 -13.13
C ALA A 119 3.36 14.20 -14.52
N CYS A 120 4.58 14.03 -15.01
CA CYS A 120 4.85 13.23 -16.20
C CYS A 120 5.06 11.77 -15.83
N ILE A 121 4.61 10.88 -16.70
CA ILE A 121 4.78 9.43 -16.61
C ILE A 121 6.22 9.10 -17.00
N ARG A 122 6.94 8.37 -16.14
CA ARG A 122 8.29 7.87 -16.43
C ARG A 122 8.23 6.65 -17.33
N SER A 123 7.83 6.86 -18.57
CA SER A 123 7.81 5.84 -19.60
C SER A 123 8.00 6.54 -20.94
N ASP A 124 8.01 5.75 -22.01
CA ASP A 124 7.96 6.26 -23.38
C ASP A 124 6.68 5.78 -24.04
N VAL A 125 6.18 6.50 -25.03
CA VAL A 125 4.93 6.18 -25.76
C VAL A 125 5.03 4.82 -26.45
N GLU A 126 6.23 4.48 -26.92
CA GLU A 126 6.56 3.23 -27.59
C GLU A 126 7.57 2.41 -26.77
N SER A 127 7.40 1.10 -26.80
CA SER A 127 8.26 0.11 -26.16
C SER A 127 8.29 -1.14 -27.03
N PRO A 128 9.31 -2.03 -26.91
CA PRO A 128 9.28 -3.34 -27.55
C PRO A 128 8.02 -4.18 -27.21
N LYS A 129 7.32 -3.85 -26.12
CA LYS A 129 6.07 -4.51 -25.71
C LYS A 129 4.80 -3.91 -26.33
N GLY A 130 4.89 -2.74 -26.95
CA GLY A 130 3.76 -2.10 -27.62
C GLY A 130 3.94 -0.61 -27.87
N ASP A 131 3.06 -0.07 -28.71
CA ASP A 131 2.95 1.35 -29.01
C ASP A 131 1.56 1.84 -28.61
N ARG A 132 1.51 2.89 -27.77
CA ARG A 132 0.24 3.43 -27.27
C ARG A 132 -0.56 4.21 -28.31
N ARG A 133 0.08 4.65 -29.40
CA ARG A 133 -0.59 5.36 -30.51
C ARG A 133 -1.44 4.42 -31.34
N SER A 134 -0.90 3.23 -31.62
CA SER A 134 -1.46 2.27 -32.57
C SER A 134 -2.26 1.15 -31.91
N HIS A 135 -1.91 0.75 -30.68
CA HIS A 135 -2.60 -0.34 -29.98
C HIS A 135 -3.64 0.12 -28.96
N GLY A 136 -3.71 1.42 -28.66
CA GLY A 136 -4.72 1.97 -27.77
C GLY A 136 -6.12 1.84 -28.36
N LEU A 137 -7.13 1.61 -27.51
CA LEU A 137 -8.54 1.53 -27.94
C LEU A 137 -9.16 2.92 -28.15
N LYS A 138 -8.52 3.97 -27.64
CA LYS A 138 -8.96 5.36 -27.74
C LYS A 138 -8.12 6.10 -28.78
N THR A 139 -8.73 7.06 -29.47
CA THR A 139 -8.02 7.93 -30.42
C THR A 139 -6.88 8.66 -29.71
N TRP A 140 -5.67 8.55 -30.27
CA TRP A 140 -4.48 9.19 -29.73
C TRP A 140 -4.51 10.70 -29.95
N ASP A 141 -4.35 11.48 -28.88
CA ASP A 141 -4.15 12.92 -28.96
C ASP A 141 -2.63 13.22 -28.98
N PRO A 142 -2.09 13.90 -30.00
CA PRO A 142 -0.67 14.25 -30.06
C PRO A 142 -0.15 15.03 -28.83
N ALA A 143 -1.00 15.78 -28.13
CA ALA A 143 -0.61 16.48 -26.91
C ALA A 143 -0.22 15.53 -25.76
N TRP A 144 -0.64 14.27 -25.82
CA TRP A 144 -0.29 13.23 -24.85
C TRP A 144 1.18 12.84 -24.86
N GLU A 145 1.91 13.08 -25.93
CA GLU A 145 3.37 12.90 -25.99
C GLU A 145 4.07 13.67 -24.86
N ASN A 146 3.57 14.87 -24.53
CA ASN A 146 4.11 15.73 -23.48
C ASN A 146 3.87 15.18 -22.06
N ARG A 147 3.13 14.08 -21.91
CA ARG A 147 2.90 13.41 -20.62
C ARG A 147 3.97 12.39 -20.28
N PHE A 148 4.93 12.13 -21.17
CA PHE A 148 5.97 11.13 -20.99
C PHE A 148 7.35 11.76 -20.86
N THR A 149 8.18 11.20 -19.99
CA THR A 149 9.58 11.66 -19.84
C THR A 149 10.55 11.00 -20.81
N LYS A 150 10.12 9.90 -21.49
CA LYS A 150 10.95 9.01 -22.31
C LYS A 150 12.04 8.27 -21.51
N GLU A 151 11.97 8.33 -20.19
CA GLU A 151 12.86 7.57 -19.31
C GLU A 151 12.44 6.10 -19.30
N GLN A 152 13.42 5.20 -19.40
CA GLN A 152 13.22 3.75 -19.46
C GLN A 152 13.38 3.12 -18.07
N ASN A 153 12.40 3.38 -17.18
CA ASN A 153 12.45 2.96 -15.77
C ASN A 153 11.78 1.60 -15.48
N HIS A 154 11.51 0.79 -16.50
CA HIS A 154 10.70 -0.43 -16.39
C HIS A 154 11.12 -1.38 -15.25
N LYS A 155 12.42 -1.67 -15.13
CA LYS A 155 12.93 -2.57 -14.07
C LYS A 155 12.76 -1.96 -12.67
N ALA A 156 13.06 -0.67 -12.53
CA ALA A 156 12.91 0.03 -11.24
C ALA A 156 11.43 0.12 -10.82
N GLN A 157 10.52 0.31 -11.78
CA GLN A 157 9.07 0.32 -11.55
C GLN A 157 8.57 -1.05 -11.11
N GLU A 158 8.99 -2.11 -11.78
CA GLU A 158 8.66 -3.49 -11.41
C GLU A 158 9.13 -3.84 -10.00
N GLU A 159 10.41 -3.57 -9.70
CA GLU A 159 10.96 -3.83 -8.38
C GLU A 159 10.27 -3.02 -7.28
N ALA A 160 9.96 -1.74 -7.54
CA ALA A 160 9.27 -0.88 -6.59
C ALA A 160 7.83 -1.34 -6.35
N TYR A 161 7.09 -1.71 -7.41
CA TYR A 161 5.73 -2.21 -7.31
C TYR A 161 5.69 -3.56 -6.56
N ALA A 162 6.59 -4.49 -6.88
CA ALA A 162 6.69 -5.77 -6.20
C ALA A 162 7.01 -5.61 -4.71
N LYS A 163 7.93 -4.68 -4.35
CA LYS A 163 8.23 -4.35 -2.95
C LYS A 163 7.02 -3.76 -2.23
N PHE A 164 6.28 -2.86 -2.88
CA PHE A 164 5.05 -2.30 -2.34
C PHE A 164 3.99 -3.38 -2.09
N LEU A 165 3.71 -4.26 -3.05
CA LEU A 165 2.75 -5.35 -2.88
C LEU A 165 3.16 -6.32 -1.77
N LYS A 166 4.46 -6.66 -1.67
CA LYS A 166 4.97 -7.50 -0.59
C LYS A 166 4.78 -6.85 0.78
N GLN A 167 5.00 -5.54 0.88
CA GLN A 167 4.79 -4.84 2.14
C GLN A 167 3.30 -4.70 2.46
N LEU A 168 2.46 -4.46 1.46
CA LEU A 168 1.02 -4.42 1.62
C LEU A 168 0.50 -5.76 2.16
N ALA A 169 0.96 -6.88 1.61
CA ALA A 169 0.59 -8.22 2.08
C ALA A 169 0.93 -8.40 3.57
N ARG A 170 2.13 -7.97 3.99
CA ARG A 170 2.54 -8.00 5.41
C ARG A 170 1.64 -7.13 6.30
N ASP A 171 1.33 -5.91 5.87
CA ASP A 171 0.49 -4.96 6.61
C ASP A 171 -0.98 -5.44 6.71
N LEU A 172 -1.44 -6.20 5.72
CA LEU A 172 -2.75 -6.87 5.68
C LEU A 172 -2.73 -8.26 6.36
N LYS A 173 -1.55 -8.78 6.71
CA LYS A 173 -1.32 -10.11 7.29
C LYS A 173 -1.85 -11.26 6.42
N ILE A 174 -1.65 -11.15 5.10
CA ILE A 174 -1.94 -12.19 4.11
C ILE A 174 -0.67 -12.87 3.61
#